data_AF-A0A1F4JI43-F1
#
_entry.id   AF-A0A1F4JI43-F1
#
_cell.length_a   1.000
_cell.length_b   1.000
_cell.length_c   1.000
_cell.angle_alpha   90.00
_cell.angle_beta   90.00
_cell.angle_gamma   90.00
#
_symmetry.space_group_name_H-M   'P 1'
#
loop_
_entity.id
_entity.type
_entity.pdbx_description
1 polymer ?
#
loop_
_entity_poly.entity_id
_entity_poly.type
_entity_poly.pdbx_seq_one_letter_code
_entity_poly.pdbx_strand_id
1 'polypeptide(L)'
;MSLITDLKEVPGKLSAASKYTIANGIVYFATGILFVAWPGVFQSLFLDSDFAGHEAALCRVIGLTLAVIGWLYIFGGRSGGRQFVAATVVDRVLFVPIVLVPLSLAGVFPHVFTVFAILDPSLALGAWLILVRTPRPSV
;
A
#
# COMPACT_ATOMS: atom_id res chain seq x y z
N MET A 1 7.35 -29.92 3.47
CA MET A 1 7.19 -28.45 3.48
C MET A 1 5.71 -28.13 3.41
N SER A 2 5.22 -27.22 4.25
CA SER A 2 3.79 -26.91 4.37
C SER A 2 3.61 -25.41 4.27
N LEU A 3 2.99 -24.95 3.18
CA LEU A 3 2.74 -23.53 2.93
C LEU A 3 2.04 -22.83 4.11
N ILE A 4 1.10 -23.52 4.77
CA ILE A 4 0.38 -22.98 5.92
C ILE A 4 1.31 -22.79 7.11
N THR A 5 2.27 -23.69 7.30
CA THR A 5 3.27 -23.58 8.37
C THR A 5 4.17 -22.37 8.11
N ASP A 6 4.65 -22.23 6.88
CA ASP A 6 5.53 -21.13 6.48
C ASP A 6 4.83 -19.76 6.59
N LEU A 7 3.55 -19.66 6.22
CA LEU A 7 2.75 -18.43 6.39
C LEU A 7 2.49 -18.08 7.86
N LYS A 8 2.46 -19.08 8.75
CA LYS A 8 2.24 -18.87 10.18
C LYS A 8 3.50 -18.47 10.92
N GLU A 9 4.68 -18.61 10.31
CA GLU A 9 5.95 -18.23 10.91
C GLU A 9 5.99 -16.73 11.23
N VAL A 10 6.37 -16.40 12.46
CA VAL A 10 6.56 -15.03 12.94
C VAL A 10 7.69 -15.05 13.98
N PRO A 11 8.66 -14.12 13.90
CA PRO A 11 9.67 -13.96 14.94
C PRO A 11 9.04 -13.64 16.31
N GLY A 12 9.67 -14.09 17.39
CA GLY A 12 9.13 -13.91 18.76
C GLY A 12 8.92 -12.45 19.19
N LYS A 13 9.57 -11.48 18.54
CA LYS A 13 9.35 -10.04 18.78
C LYS A 13 9.41 -9.23 17.49
N LEU A 14 8.30 -8.58 17.14
CA LEU A 14 8.24 -7.65 16.01
C LEU A 14 8.57 -6.22 16.45
N SER A 15 9.36 -5.53 15.63
CA SER A 15 9.64 -4.11 15.81
C SER A 15 8.39 -3.24 15.62
N ALA A 16 8.40 -2.02 16.15
CA ALA A 16 7.31 -1.07 15.92
C ALA A 16 7.12 -0.76 14.43
N ALA A 17 8.22 -0.65 13.68
CA ALA A 17 8.20 -0.40 12.24
C ALA A 17 7.59 -1.58 11.46
N SER A 18 7.87 -2.81 11.88
CA SER A 18 7.26 -4.02 11.34
C SER A 18 5.75 -4.05 11.58
N LYS A 19 5.31 -3.77 12.82
CA LYS A 19 3.88 -3.70 13.16
C LYS A 19 3.15 -2.61 12.37
N TYR A 20 3.78 -1.45 12.21
CA TYR A 20 3.24 -0.35 11.40
C TYR A 20 3.11 -0.74 9.93
N THR A 21 4.10 -1.46 9.39
CA THR A 21 4.05 -1.98 8.01
C THR A 21 2.93 -3.00 7.83
N ILE A 22 2.68 -3.87 8.82
CA ILE A 22 1.52 -4.78 8.82
C ILE A 22 0.21 -3.98 8.80
N ALA A 23 0.09 -2.94 9.62
CA ALA A 23 -1.10 -2.09 9.64
C ALA A 23 -1.36 -1.42 8.29
N ASN A 24 -0.31 -0.86 7.67
CA ASN A 24 -0.40 -0.34 6.29
C ASN A 24 -0.84 -1.45 5.33
N GLY A 25 -0.28 -2.65 5.43
CA GLY A 25 -0.65 -3.78 4.60
C GLY A 25 -2.13 -4.15 4.70
N ILE A 26 -2.71 -4.11 5.90
CA ILE A 26 -4.15 -4.33 6.11
C ILE A 26 -4.98 -3.26 5.40
N VAL A 27 -4.59 -1.98 5.52
CA VAL A 27 -5.28 -0.87 4.84
C VAL A 27 -5.22 -1.06 3.32
N TYR A 28 -4.03 -1.32 2.77
CA TYR A 28 -3.85 -1.60 1.35
C TYR A 28 -4.70 -2.78 0.87
N PHE A 29 -4.70 -3.86 1.64
CA PHE A 29 -5.46 -5.05 1.32
C PHE A 29 -6.96 -4.75 1.27
N ALA A 30 -7.49 -4.09 2.32
CA ALA A 30 -8.88 -3.71 2.39
C ALA A 30 -9.29 -2.74 1.27
N THR A 31 -8.48 -1.72 0.99
CA THR A 31 -8.71 -0.78 -0.10
C THR A 31 -8.68 -1.47 -1.47
N GLY A 32 -7.75 -2.40 -1.67
CA GLY A 32 -7.67 -3.20 -2.90
C GLY A 32 -8.92 -4.06 -3.12
N ILE A 33 -9.37 -4.77 -2.09
CA ILE A 33 -10.62 -5.54 -2.13
C ILE A 33 -11.83 -4.63 -2.41
N LEU A 34 -11.87 -3.44 -1.80
CA LEU A 34 -12.91 -2.45 -2.06
C LEU A 34 -12.94 -2.05 -3.54
N PHE A 35 -11.79 -1.78 -4.17
CA PHE A 35 -11.71 -1.40 -5.59
C PHE A 35 -12.10 -2.55 -6.52
N VAL A 36 -11.80 -3.80 -6.15
CA VAL A 36 -12.24 -4.99 -6.90
C VAL A 36 -13.75 -5.14 -6.86
N ALA A 37 -14.34 -5.04 -5.66
CA ALA A 37 -15.78 -5.20 -5.44
C ALA A 37 -16.58 -4.01 -5.97
N TRP A 38 -16.09 -2.80 -5.75
CA TRP A 38 -16.74 -1.53 -6.09
C TRP A 38 -15.73 -0.54 -6.71
N PRO A 39 -15.42 -0.68 -8.01
CA PRO A 39 -14.43 0.16 -8.67
C PRO A 39 -14.82 1.65 -8.72
N GLY A 40 -16.12 1.96 -8.68
CA GLY A 40 -16.64 3.33 -8.73
C GLY A 40 -16.76 4.01 -7.37
N VAL A 41 -16.15 3.48 -6.31
CA VAL A 41 -16.30 4.04 -4.95
C VAL A 41 -15.86 5.50 -4.88
N PHE A 42 -14.76 5.87 -5.56
CA PHE A 42 -14.32 7.26 -5.62
C PHE A 42 -15.25 8.14 -6.46
N GLN A 43 -15.81 7.63 -7.56
CA GLN A 43 -16.82 8.37 -8.33
C GLN A 43 -18.05 8.69 -7.49
N SER A 44 -18.49 7.73 -6.68
CA SER A 44 -19.61 7.93 -5.77
C SER A 44 -19.29 8.93 -4.64
N LEU A 45 -18.06 8.94 -4.13
CA LEU A 45 -17.64 9.82 -3.04
C LEU A 45 -17.35 11.27 -3.49
N PHE A 46 -16.73 11.44 -4.66
CA PHE A 46 -16.28 12.74 -5.17
C PHE A 46 -17.19 13.30 -6.27
N LEU A 47 -18.25 12.57 -6.64
CA LEU A 47 -19.16 12.91 -7.74
C LEU A 47 -18.40 13.06 -9.08
N ASP A 48 -17.39 12.21 -9.30
CA ASP A 48 -16.67 12.16 -10.57
C ASP A 48 -17.59 11.64 -11.68
N SER A 49 -17.25 11.97 -12.92
CA SER A 49 -17.92 11.42 -14.10
C SER A 49 -17.86 9.90 -14.13
N ASP A 50 -18.87 9.28 -14.74
CA ASP A 50 -18.95 7.83 -14.94
C ASP A 50 -17.75 7.30 -15.73
N PHE A 51 -17.43 6.03 -15.52
CA PHE A 51 -16.33 5.37 -16.23
C PHE A 51 -16.64 5.27 -17.72
N ALA A 52 -15.64 5.55 -18.55
CA ALA A 52 -15.71 5.37 -20.00
C ALA A 52 -15.03 4.07 -20.45
N GLY A 53 -15.62 3.38 -21.42
CA GLY A 53 -15.05 2.16 -22.01
C GLY A 53 -14.76 1.07 -20.97
N HIS A 54 -13.47 0.75 -20.78
CA HIS A 54 -13.02 -0.34 -19.91
C HIS A 54 -12.37 0.13 -18.60
N GLU A 55 -12.52 1.41 -18.24
CA GLU A 55 -11.92 2.00 -17.03
C GLU A 55 -12.36 1.29 -15.75
N ALA A 56 -13.62 0.85 -15.66
CA ALA A 56 -14.11 0.10 -14.51
C ALA A 56 -13.38 -1.24 -14.33
N ALA A 57 -12.97 -1.90 -15.42
CA ALA A 57 -12.19 -3.13 -15.37
C ALA A 57 -10.73 -2.83 -14.98
N LEU A 58 -10.15 -1.76 -15.53
CA LEU A 58 -8.82 -1.29 -15.14
C LEU A 58 -8.75 -0.96 -13.65
N CYS A 59 -9.77 -0.28 -13.11
CA CYS A 59 -9.85 0.04 -11.69
C CYS A 59 -9.85 -1.22 -10.80
N ARG A 60 -10.51 -2.31 -11.24
CA ARG A 60 -10.44 -3.60 -10.53
C ARG A 60 -9.05 -4.23 -10.60
N VAL A 61 -8.34 -4.10 -11.72
CA VAL A 61 -6.94 -4.55 -11.84
C VAL A 61 -6.05 -3.76 -10.87
N ILE A 62 -6.23 -2.44 -10.80
CA ILE A 62 -5.55 -1.58 -9.81
C ILE A 62 -5.89 -2.05 -8.39
N GLY A 63 -7.16 -2.35 -8.11
CA GLY A 63 -7.60 -2.91 -6.83
C GLY A 63 -6.90 -4.23 -6.48
N LEU A 64 -6.77 -5.15 -7.44
CA LEU A 64 -6.02 -6.39 -7.25
C LEU A 64 -4.55 -6.10 -6.94
N THR A 65 -3.92 -5.16 -7.66
CA THR A 65 -2.53 -4.76 -7.39
C THR A 65 -2.37 -4.21 -5.98
N LEU A 66 -3.28 -3.34 -5.51
CA LEU A 66 -3.29 -2.84 -4.14
C LEU A 66 -3.47 -3.97 -3.12
N ALA A 67 -4.34 -4.93 -3.40
CA ALA A 67 -4.54 -6.09 -2.54
C ALA A 67 -3.28 -6.94 -2.43
N VAL A 68 -2.60 -7.20 -3.54
CA VAL A 68 -1.33 -7.94 -3.57
C VAL A 68 -0.24 -7.18 -2.81
N ILE A 69 -0.10 -5.86 -3.00
CA ILE A 69 0.83 -5.02 -2.23
C ILE A 69 0.53 -5.12 -0.74
N GLY A 70 -0.74 -5.00 -0.35
CA GLY A 70 -1.17 -5.12 1.04
C GLY A 70 -0.82 -6.47 1.66
N TRP A 71 -1.07 -7.55 0.91
CA TRP A 71 -0.67 -8.90 1.30
C TRP A 71 0.84 -9.01 1.52
N LEU A 72 1.64 -8.52 0.58
CA LEU A 72 3.10 -8.50 0.69
C LEU A 72 3.57 -7.68 1.90
N TYR A 73 2.93 -6.57 2.22
CA TYR A 73 3.26 -5.75 3.39
C TYR A 73 2.91 -6.45 4.70
N ILE A 74 1.79 -7.18 4.76
CA ILE A 74 1.42 -7.99 5.92
C ILE A 74 2.49 -9.04 6.18
N PHE A 75 2.85 -9.85 5.18
CA PHE A 75 3.82 -10.93 5.38
C PHE A 75 5.27 -10.44 5.49
N GLY A 76 5.65 -9.42 4.71
CA GLY A 76 6.95 -8.78 4.84
C GLY A 76 7.13 -8.09 6.19
N GLY A 77 6.09 -7.46 6.73
CA GLY A 77 6.09 -6.95 8.10
C GLY A 77 6.18 -8.07 9.14
N ARG A 78 5.45 -9.18 8.95
CA ARG A 78 5.50 -10.38 9.82
C ARG A 78 6.87 -11.06 9.81
N SER A 79 7.66 -10.94 8.74
CA SER A 79 9.04 -11.44 8.71
C SER A 79 9.98 -10.75 9.70
N GLY A 80 9.62 -9.54 10.18
CA GLY A 80 10.47 -8.73 11.06
C GLY A 80 11.67 -8.07 10.36
N GLY A 81 11.84 -8.27 9.04
CA GLY A 81 12.96 -7.75 8.28
C GLY A 81 13.00 -6.23 8.23
N ARG A 82 14.02 -5.61 8.84
CA ARG A 82 14.23 -4.15 8.79
C ARG A 82 14.41 -3.64 7.35
N GLN A 83 15.09 -4.42 6.51
CA GLN A 83 15.32 -4.10 5.10
C GLN A 83 14.01 -4.06 4.31
N PHE A 84 13.06 -4.95 4.60
CA PHE A 84 11.75 -4.92 3.95
C PHE A 84 11.05 -3.60 4.23
N VAL A 85 10.98 -3.18 5.50
CA VAL A 85 10.37 -1.88 5.87
C VAL A 85 11.09 -0.70 5.22
N ALA A 86 12.43 -0.73 5.11
CA ALA A 86 13.16 0.33 4.43
C ALA A 86 12.86 0.36 2.92
N ALA A 87 12.76 -0.80 2.28
CA ALA A 87 12.45 -0.91 0.86
C ALA A 87 11.06 -0.34 0.55
N THR A 88 10.06 -0.58 1.41
CA THR A 88 8.71 -0.01 1.23
C THR A 88 8.66 1.51 1.39
N VAL A 89 9.67 2.16 1.95
CA VAL A 89 9.67 3.64 2.01
C VAL A 89 10.04 4.22 0.65
N VAL A 90 11.01 3.59 -0.03
CA VAL A 90 11.59 4.14 -1.27
C VAL A 90 10.56 4.16 -2.39
N ASP A 91 9.84 3.06 -2.61
CA ASP A 91 8.85 2.98 -3.69
C ASP A 91 7.68 3.94 -3.46
N ARG A 92 7.20 4.03 -2.22
CA ARG A 92 6.04 4.85 -1.87
C ARG A 92 6.34 6.35 -1.86
N VAL A 93 7.55 6.77 -1.48
CA VAL A 93 7.92 8.20 -1.45
C VAL A 93 8.38 8.70 -2.82
N LEU A 94 9.06 7.86 -3.61
CA LEU A 94 9.64 8.25 -4.89
C LEU A 94 8.77 7.84 -6.09
N PHE A 95 8.49 6.54 -6.23
CA PHE A 95 7.87 6.00 -7.44
C PHE A 95 6.36 6.26 -7.53
N VAL A 96 5.66 6.31 -6.39
CA VAL A 96 4.21 6.57 -6.43
C VAL A 96 3.91 8.02 -6.86
N PRO A 97 4.49 9.07 -6.26
CA PRO A 97 4.19 10.45 -6.66
C PRO A 97 4.66 10.79 -8.07
N ILE A 98 5.83 10.27 -8.50
CA ILE A 98 6.37 10.57 -9.83
C ILE A 98 5.45 10.07 -10.96
N VAL A 99 4.63 9.05 -10.69
CA VAL A 99 3.65 8.52 -11.64
C VAL A 99 2.26 9.13 -11.43
N LEU A 100 1.76 9.15 -10.19
CA LEU A 100 0.36 9.53 -9.92
C LEU A 100 0.12 11.03 -10.04
N VAL A 101 1.09 11.89 -9.71
CA VAL A 101 0.92 13.34 -9.80
C VAL A 101 0.74 13.80 -11.26
N PRO A 102 1.60 13.42 -12.22
CA PRO A 102 1.39 13.79 -13.62
C PRO A 102 0.07 13.27 -14.20
N LEU A 103 -0.34 12.04 -13.84
CA LEU A 103 -1.60 11.46 -14.31
C LEU A 103 -2.81 12.21 -13.77
N SER A 104 -2.78 12.59 -12.49
CA SER A 104 -3.82 13.42 -11.89
C SER A 104 -3.93 14.79 -12.57
N LEU A 105 -2.78 15.45 -12.82
CA LEU A 105 -2.75 16.75 -13.53
C LEU A 105 -3.25 16.64 -14.99
N ALA A 106 -3.09 15.48 -15.61
CA ALA A 106 -3.64 15.18 -16.94
C ALA A 106 -5.14 14.84 -16.91
N GLY A 107 -5.78 14.85 -15.74
CA GLY A 107 -7.21 14.54 -15.58
C GLY A 107 -7.54 13.05 -15.53
N VAL A 108 -6.54 12.17 -15.43
CA VAL A 108 -6.76 10.72 -15.31
C VAL A 108 -7.05 10.39 -13.85
N PHE A 109 -8.28 9.98 -13.54
CA PHE A 109 -8.75 9.67 -12.17
C PHE A 109 -8.25 10.68 -11.12
N PRO A 110 -8.52 11.99 -11.30
CA PRO A 110 -7.79 13.05 -10.62
C PRO A 110 -7.93 12.98 -9.09
N HIS A 111 -9.13 12.73 -8.56
CA HIS A 111 -9.32 12.60 -7.12
C HIS A 111 -8.66 11.35 -6.55
N VAL A 112 -8.82 10.20 -7.23
CA VAL A 112 -8.21 8.93 -6.83
C VAL A 112 -6.69 9.08 -6.75
N PHE A 113 -6.06 9.50 -7.84
CA PHE A 113 -4.61 9.59 -7.93
C PHE A 113 -4.04 10.69 -7.03
N THR A 114 -4.74 11.80 -6.84
CA THR A 114 -4.32 12.83 -5.87
C THR A 114 -4.35 12.29 -4.44
N VAL A 115 -5.42 11.60 -4.05
CA VAL A 115 -5.52 11.03 -2.69
C VAL A 115 -4.39 10.03 -2.44
N PHE A 116 -4.12 9.12 -3.38
CA PHE A 116 -3.00 8.17 -3.23
C PHE A 116 -1.63 8.87 -3.29
N ALA A 117 -1.43 9.84 -4.17
CA ALA A 117 -0.17 10.60 -4.27
C ALA A 117 0.18 11.37 -3.00
N ILE A 118 -0.79 11.65 -2.12
CA ILE A 118 -0.57 12.34 -0.84
C ILE A 118 -0.52 11.32 0.31
N LEU A 119 -1.55 10.47 0.42
CA LEU A 119 -1.72 9.56 1.54
C LEU A 119 -0.61 8.51 1.58
N ASP A 120 -0.21 8.00 0.42
CA ASP A 120 0.76 6.92 0.35
C ASP A 120 2.16 7.36 0.82
N PRO A 121 2.78 8.42 0.26
CA PRO A 121 4.04 8.93 0.78
C PRO A 121 3.96 9.34 2.25
N SER A 122 2.83 9.89 2.71
CA SER A 122 2.65 10.29 4.11
C SER A 122 2.75 9.09 5.06
N LEU A 123 2.10 7.97 4.72
CA LEU A 123 2.22 6.71 5.48
C LEU A 123 3.63 6.12 5.38
N ALA A 124 4.30 6.24 4.24
CA ALA A 124 5.68 5.79 4.07
C ALA A 124 6.67 6.60 4.92
N LEU A 125 6.51 7.92 4.98
CA LEU A 125 7.27 8.78 5.90
C LEU A 125 7.00 8.41 7.36
N GLY A 126 5.76 8.07 7.72
CA GLY A 126 5.43 7.50 9.03
C GLY A 126 6.23 6.23 9.35
N ALA A 127 6.30 5.30 8.39
CA ALA A 127 7.09 4.07 8.53
C ALA A 127 8.58 4.39 8.71
N TRP A 128 9.11 5.34 7.94
CA TRP A 128 10.50 5.78 8.04
C TRP A 128 10.82 6.39 9.42
N LEU A 129 9.98 7.29 9.93
CA LEU A 129 10.17 7.91 11.23
C LEU A 129 10.21 6.87 12.36
N ILE A 130 9.33 5.87 12.31
CA ILE A 130 9.31 4.76 13.28
C ILE A 130 10.57 3.89 13.12
N LEU A 131 10.98 3.63 11.89
CA LEU A 131 12.17 2.84 11.57
C LEU A 131 13.46 3.49 12.07
N VAL A 132 13.60 4.81 11.95
CA VAL A 132 14.76 5.56 12.46
C VAL A 132 14.82 5.55 13.99
N ARG A 133 13.66 5.58 14.66
CA ARG A 133 13.56 5.52 16.12
C ARG A 133 13.72 4.10 16.68
N THR A 134 13.66 3.08 15.84
CA THR A 134 13.82 1.68 16.25
C THR A 134 15.31 1.33 16.32
N PRO A 135 15.83 0.89 17.49
CA PRO A 135 17.23 0.48 17.64
C PRO A 135 17.61 -0.59 16.61
N ARG A 136 18.84 -0.50 16.08
CA ARG A 136 19.36 -1.57 15.22
C ARG A 136 19.59 -2.82 16.09
N PRO A 137 19.18 -4.01 15.65
CA PRO A 137 19.64 -5.24 16.30
C PRO A 137 21.17 -5.25 16.24
N SER A 138 21.81 -5.50 17.38
CA SER A 138 23.26 -5.75 17.45
C SER A 138 23.54 -6.99 16.61
N VAL A 139 24.37 -6.84 15.58
CA VAL A 139 24.86 -7.94 14.74
C VAL A 139 25.76 -8.84 15.57
#